data_AF-X6GFM8-F1
#
_entry.id   AF-X6GFM8-F1
#
_cell.length_a   1.000
_cell.length_b   1.000
_cell.length_c   1.000
_cell.angle_alpha   90.00
_cell.angle_beta   90.00
_cell.angle_gamma   90.00
#
_symmetry.space_group_name_H-M   'P 1'
#
loop_
_entity.id
_entity.type
_entity.pdbx_description
1 polymer ?
#
loop_
_entity_poly.entity_id
_entity_poly.type
_entity_poly.pdbx_seq_one_letter_code
_entity_poly.pdbx_strand_id
1 'polypeptide(L)' 'MVVASIADAAKALQQPWPFMDKPSRLEAIRMIEECLAGHCSHQAAFAAFEAAATEQGLHKQKPPSEGLKKFDGVAEDLM' A
#
# COMPACT_ATOMS: atom_id res chain seq x y z
N MET A 1 4.84 -3.72 10.02
CA MET A 1 5.09 -2.27 10.00
C MET A 1 3.86 -1.60 9.41
N VAL A 2 3.40 -0.46 9.94
CA VAL A 2 2.35 0.35 9.30
C VAL A 2 3.04 1.30 8.34
N VAL A 3 2.60 1.33 7.08
CA VAL A 3 3.13 2.25 6.08
C VAL A 3 2.21 3.46 6.00
N ALA A 4 2.69 4.62 6.44
CA ALA A 4 1.91 5.87 6.46
C ALA A 4 2.50 6.98 5.58
N SER A 5 3.68 6.73 4.99
CA SER A 5 4.42 7.70 4.18
C SER A 5 5.25 7.02 3.10
N ILE A 6 5.72 7.78 2.10
CA ILE A 6 6.65 7.29 1.07
C ILE A 6 7.96 6.81 1.72
N ALA A 7 8.42 7.48 2.78
CA ALA A 7 9.60 7.07 3.52
C ALA A 7 9.41 5.73 4.25
N ASP A 8 8.21 5.45 4.79
CA ASP A 8 7.89 4.13 5.34
C ASP A 8 7.82 3.06 4.25
N ALA A 9 7.27 3.39 3.08
CA ALA A 9 7.20 2.47 1.95
C ALA A 9 8.61 2.12 1.44
N ALA A 10 9.51 3.09 1.35
CA ALA A 10 10.92 2.89 1.04
C ALA A 10 11.60 1.95 2.05
N LYS A 11 11.42 2.21 3.36
CA LYS A 11 11.95 1.33 4.42
C LYS A 11 11.38 -0.08 4.32
N ALA A 12 10.08 -0.21 4.03
CA ALA A 12 9.43 -1.50 3.87
C ALA A 12 10.01 -2.29 2.68
N LEU A 13 10.34 -1.63 1.57
CA LEU A 13 10.98 -2.27 0.41
C LEU A 13 12.43 -2.69 0.65
N GLN A 14 13.12 -2.11 1.63
CA GLN A 14 14.46 -2.56 2.04
C GLN A 14 14.42 -3.81 2.92
N GLN A 15 13.26 -4.15 3.49
CA GLN A 15 13.12 -5.35 4.30
C GLN A 15 13.03 -6.63 3.44
N PRO A 16 13.26 -7.81 4.03
CA PRO A 16 12.99 -9.08 3.39
C PRO A 16 11.52 -9.22 2.97
N TRP A 17 11.25 -9.36 1.67
CA TRP A 17 9.95 -9.78 1.14
C TRP A 17 10.02 -11.23 0.67
N PRO A 18 8.88 -11.94 0.58
CA PRO A 18 8.84 -13.33 0.11
C PRO A 18 9.51 -13.55 -1.25
N PHE A 19 9.36 -12.60 -2.17
CA PHE A 19 9.97 -12.66 -3.50
C PHE A 19 10.69 -11.35 -3.83
N MET A 20 12.02 -11.40 -3.84
CA MET A 20 12.88 -10.23 -4.06
C MET A 20 12.90 -9.77 -5.52
N ASP A 21 12.91 -10.71 -6.45
CA ASP A 21 13.16 -10.45 -7.87
C ASP A 21 11.88 -10.20 -8.67
N LYS A 22 10.74 -10.04 -7.99
CA LYS A 22 9.46 -9.75 -8.64
C LYS A 22 9.51 -8.38 -9.32
N PRO A 23 9.11 -8.27 -10.60
CA PRO A 23 9.16 -7.01 -11.32
C PRO A 23 8.31 -5.93 -10.66
N SER A 24 7.14 -6.29 -10.10
CA SER A 24 6.27 -5.37 -9.38
C SER A 24 6.98 -4.71 -8.19
N ARG A 25 7.86 -5.44 -7.49
CA ARG A 25 8.64 -4.90 -6.37
C ARG A 25 9.73 -3.95 -6.86
N LEU A 26 10.49 -4.34 -7.89
CA LEU A 26 11.51 -3.49 -8.48
C LEU A 26 10.92 -2.20 -9.03
N GLU A 27 9.73 -2.28 -9.63
CA GLU A 27 8.99 -1.12 -10.10
C GLU A 27 8.51 -0.24 -8.94
N ALA A 28 8.04 -0.83 -7.83
CA ALA A 28 7.70 -0.07 -6.63
C ALA A 28 8.92 0.66 -6.04
N ILE A 29 10.11 0.05 -6.06
CA ILE A 29 11.36 0.70 -5.63
C ILE A 29 11.63 1.91 -6.52
N ARG A 30 11.65 1.72 -7.84
CA ARG A 30 11.90 2.80 -8.80
C ARG A 30 10.90 3.95 -8.63
N MET A 31 9.61 3.63 -8.55
CA MET A 31 8.55 4.65 -8.40
C MET A 31 8.70 5.45 -7.10
N ILE A 32 9.12 4.82 -6.01
CA ILE A 32 9.37 5.50 -4.74
C ILE A 32 10.61 6.39 -4.80
N GLU A 33 11.69 5.95 -5.46
CA GLU A 33 12.89 6.78 -5.66
C GLU A 33 12.59 8.01 -6.51
N GLU A 34 11.86 7.84 -7.62
CA GLU A 34 11.41 8.95 -8.48
C GLU A 34 10.51 9.92 -7.71
N CYS A 35 9.65 9.40 -6.84
CA CYS A 35 8.80 10.22 -5.98
C CYS A 35 9.61 11.05 -5.00
N LEU A 36 10.64 10.47 -4.38
CA LEU A 36 11.54 11.17 -3.45
C LEU A 36 12.42 12.21 -4.16
N ALA A 37 12.75 11.98 -5.43
CA ALA A 37 13.43 12.94 -6.30
C ALA A 37 12.50 14.07 -6.80
N GLY A 38 11.19 13.97 -6.56
CA GLY A 38 10.20 14.96 -6.98
C GLY A 38 9.73 14.81 -8.44
N HIS A 39 9.96 13.64 -9.06
CA HIS A 39 9.61 13.36 -10.45
C HIS A 39 8.23 12.73 -10.63
N CYS A 40 7.63 12.19 -9.56
CA CYS A 40 6.26 11.67 -9.62
C CYS A 40 5.47 11.97 -8.33
N SER A 41 4.15 11.72 -8.38
CA SER A 41 3.27 11.98 -7.24
C SER A 41 3.34 10.85 -6.21
N HIS A 42 3.13 11.21 -4.93
CA HIS A 42 3.05 10.24 -3.83
C HIS A 42 2.00 9.15 -4.11
N GLN A 43 0.88 9.52 -4.72
CA GLN A 43 -0.19 8.58 -5.06
C GLN A 43 0.27 7.52 -6.06
N ALA A 44 1.02 7.90 -7.10
CA ALA A 44 1.52 6.96 -8.09
C ALA A 44 2.51 5.96 -7.48
N ALA A 45 3.42 6.45 -6.62
CA ALA A 45 4.37 5.60 -5.92
C ALA A 45 3.68 4.64 -4.93
N PHE A 46 2.66 5.12 -4.20
CA PHE A 46 1.87 4.27 -3.30
C PHE A 46 1.10 3.19 -4.06
N ALA A 47 0.50 3.50 -5.20
CA ALA A 47 -0.22 2.52 -6.01
C ALA A 47 0.70 1.38 -6.47
N ALA A 48 1.92 1.70 -6.93
CA ALA A 48 2.91 0.69 -7.30
C ALA A 48 3.32 -0.17 -6.09
N PHE A 49 3.54 0.45 -4.93
CA PHE A 49 3.83 -0.26 -3.69
C PHE A 49 2.71 -1.21 -3.26
N GLU A 50 1.45 -0.74 -3.28
CA GLU A 50 0.29 -1.55 -2.93
C GLU A 50 0.09 -2.72 -3.89
N ALA A 51 0.29 -2.51 -5.19
CA ALA A 51 0.24 -3.57 -6.19
C ALA A 51 1.29 -4.66 -5.90
N ALA A 52 2.53 -4.26 -5.62
CA ALA A 52 3.61 -5.18 -5.26
C ALA A 52 3.31 -5.94 -3.95
N ALA A 53 2.84 -5.23 -2.92
CA ALA A 53 2.50 -5.83 -1.63
C ALA A 53 1.32 -6.80 -1.76
N THR A 54 0.34 -6.48 -2.60
CA THR A 54 -0.83 -7.34 -2.87
C THR A 54 -0.42 -8.59 -3.64
N GLU A 55 0.41 -8.47 -4.68
CA GLU A 55 0.92 -9.62 -5.45
C GLU A 55 1.63 -10.63 -4.53
N GLN A 56 2.34 -10.16 -3.52
CA GLN A 56 3.09 -11.01 -2.59
C GLN A 56 2.33 -11.35 -1.30
N GLY A 57 1.05 -10.99 -1.18
CA GLY A 57 0.22 -11.31 -0.01
C GLY A 57 0.63 -10.58 1.27
N LEU A 58 1.37 -9.47 1.16
CA LEU A 58 1.82 -8.64 2.28
C LEU A 58 0.81 -7.55 2.65
N HIS A 59 -0.12 -7.23 1.75
CA HIS A 59 -1.17 -6.25 2.01
C HIS A 59 -2.22 -6.86 2.96
N LYS A 60 -2.07 -6.60 4.26
CA LYS A 60 -3.10 -6.91 5.26
C LYS A 60 -4.05 -5.73 5.36
N GLN A 61 -5.27 -5.89 4.85
CA GLN A 61 -6.33 -4.92 5.10
C GLN A 61 -6.53 -4.79 6.61
N LYS A 62 -6.57 -3.55 7.12
CA LYS A 62 -7.02 -3.34 8.49
C LYS A 62 -8.47 -3.81 8.57
N PRO A 63 -8.84 -4.63 9.58
CA PRO A 63 -10.25 -4.89 9.81
C PRO A 63 -10.97 -3.55 10.00
N PRO A 64 -12.21 -3.40 9.48
CA PRO A 64 -12.97 -2.18 9.69
C PRO A 64 -13.04 -1.90 11.19
N SER A 65 -12.80 -0.64 11.57
CA SER A 65 -12.90 -0.21 12.95
C SER A 65 -14.30 -0.56 13.50
N GLU A 66 -14.42 -0.86 14.80
CA GLU A 66 -15.71 -1.20 15.41
C GLU A 66 -16.77 -0.09 15.26
N GLY A 67 -16.32 1.16 15.04
CA GLY A 67 -17.19 2.27 14.66
C GLY A 67 -17.82 2.11 13.28
N LEU A 68 -17.09 1.59 12.28
CA LEU A 68 -17.62 1.34 10.93
C LEU A 68 -18.68 0.23 10.91
N LYS A 69 -18.50 -0.83 11.73
CA LYS A 69 -19.49 -1.91 11.88
C LYS A 69 -20.87 -1.42 12.33
N LYS A 70 -20.97 -0.29 13.05
CA LYS A 70 -22.25 0.26 13.52
C LYS A 70 -23.06 0.96 12.44
N PHE A 71 -22.45 1.33 11.31
CA PHE A 71 -23.13 2.03 10.22
C PHE A 71 -23.50 1.13 9.03
N ASP A 72 -23.05 -0.12 9.01
CA ASP A 72 -23.42 -1.11 7.99
C ASP A 72 -24.95 -1.35 7.93
N GLY A 73 -25.66 -1.11 9.04
CA GLY A 73 -27.12 -1.23 9.12
C GLY A 73 -27.93 -0.03 8.61
N VAL A 74 -27.30 1.04 8.09
CA VAL A 74 -28.01 2.24 7.59
C VAL A 74 -28.16 2.24 6.06
N ALA A 75 -27.43 1.37 5.34
CA ALA A 75 -27.49 1.31 3.88
C ALA A 75 -28.68 0.48 3.33
N GLU A 76 -29.32 -0.36 4.16
CA GLU A 76 -30.47 -1.18 3.74
C GLU A 76 -31.85 -0.57 4.06
N ASP A 77 -31.93 0.69 4.51
CA ASP A 77 -33.22 1.41 4.72
C ASP A 77 -33.54 2.45 3.63
N LEU A 78 -32.73 2.49 2.55
CA LEU A 78 -32.97 3.39 1.39
C LEU A 78 -33.23 2.65 0.06
N MET A 79 -33.73 1.41 0.12
CA MET A 79 -34.35 0.73 -1.03
C MET A 79 -35.80 0.37 -0.72
#